data_AF-A0A2V5H5V0-F1
#
_entry.id   AF-A0A2V5H5V0-F1
#
_cell.length_a   1.000
_cell.length_b   1.000
_cell.length_c   1.000
_cell.angle_alpha   90.00
_cell.angle_beta   90.00
_cell.angle_gamma   90.00
#
_symmetry.space_group_name_H-M   'P 1'
#
loop_
_entity.id
_entity.type
_entity.pdbx_description
1 polymer ?
#
loop_
_entity_poly.entity_id
_entity_poly.type
_entity_poly.pdbx_seq_one_letter_code
_entity_poly.pdbx_strand_id
1 'polypeptide(L)'
;VLPGDIPGRANDILDVVWPILDRATRGSPTVYIFGSSFGSGIHNVHKNQGCLPRYDNDGYQDGGLLIQFDDAHWEAVFLAFASQRIPTE
;
A
#
# COMPACT_ATOMS: atom_id res chain seq x y z
N VAL A 1 11.13 10.04 10.84
CA VAL A 1 11.03 8.99 9.80
C VAL A 1 11.78 7.79 10.32
N LEU A 2 11.15 6.62 10.33
CA LEU A 2 11.75 5.35 10.79
C LEU A 2 12.62 4.75 9.67
N PRO A 3 13.76 4.12 10.03
CA PRO A 3 14.49 3.25 9.12
C PRO A 3 13.60 2.11 8.61
N GLY A 4 13.97 1.54 7.47
CA GLY A 4 13.24 0.43 6.81
C GLY A 4 14.04 -0.87 6.75
N ASP A 5 15.06 -1.01 7.60
CA ASP A 5 16.04 -2.09 7.65
C ASP A 5 16.33 -2.57 9.09
N ILE A 6 15.33 -2.47 9.97
CA ILE A 6 15.42 -2.86 11.37
C ILE A 6 15.32 -4.40 11.50
N PRO A 7 16.36 -5.09 12.02
CA PRO A 7 16.33 -6.54 12.14
C PRO A 7 15.15 -7.05 12.96
N GLY A 8 14.43 -8.05 12.44
CA GLY A 8 13.36 -8.77 13.11
C GLY A 8 12.20 -9.07 12.16
N ARG A 9 11.23 -9.85 12.61
CA ARG A 9 10.12 -10.28 11.75
C ARG A 9 9.03 -9.22 11.72
N ALA A 10 8.70 -8.72 10.53
CA ALA A 10 7.63 -7.74 10.33
C ALA A 10 7.86 -6.45 11.13
N ASN A 11 9.13 -6.09 11.32
CA ASN A 11 9.52 -4.82 11.91
C ASN A 11 9.47 -3.70 10.86
N ASP A 12 9.69 -4.07 9.60
CA ASP A 12 9.59 -3.18 8.46
C ASP A 12 8.43 -3.53 7.56
N ILE A 13 7.83 -2.51 6.94
CA ILE A 13 6.78 -2.70 5.93
C ILE A 13 7.29 -3.54 4.77
N LEU A 14 8.58 -3.41 4.43
CA LEU A 14 9.20 -4.22 3.40
C LEU A 14 9.23 -5.71 3.76
N ASP A 15 9.36 -6.09 5.03
CA ASP A 15 9.29 -7.51 5.43
C ASP A 15 7.95 -8.15 5.06
N VAL A 16 6.88 -7.33 5.03
CA VAL A 16 5.51 -7.78 4.76
C VAL A 16 5.17 -7.62 3.27
N VAL A 17 5.54 -6.51 2.66
CA VAL A 17 5.13 -6.16 1.30
C VAL A 17 6.09 -6.74 0.24
N TRP A 18 7.38 -6.87 0.54
CA TRP A 18 8.36 -7.35 -0.43
C TRP A 18 8.04 -8.75 -0.98
N PRO A 19 7.66 -9.76 -0.17
CA PRO A 19 7.33 -11.08 -0.70
C PRO A 19 6.15 -11.08 -1.69
N ILE A 20 5.19 -10.17 -1.49
CA ILE A 20 4.03 -9.97 -2.37
C ILE A 20 4.50 -9.40 -3.71
N LEU A 21 5.32 -8.34 -3.67
CA LEU A 21 5.86 -7.69 -4.86
C LEU A 21 6.83 -8.60 -5.63
N ASP A 22 7.70 -9.32 -4.93
CA ASP A 22 8.63 -10.28 -5.50
C ASP A 22 7.92 -11.47 -6.17
N ARG A 23 6.75 -11.88 -5.66
CA ARG A 23 5.88 -12.82 -6.39
C ARG A 23 5.28 -12.15 -7.62
N ALA A 24 4.80 -10.93 -7.50
CA ALA A 24 4.15 -10.20 -8.58
C ALA A 24 5.10 -9.97 -9.77
N THR A 25 6.38 -9.67 -9.54
CA THR A 25 7.37 -9.44 -10.60
C THR A 25 7.79 -10.71 -11.36
N ARG A 26 7.56 -11.89 -10.80
CA ARG A 26 7.83 -13.18 -11.48
C ARG A 26 6.70 -13.64 -12.39
N GLY A 27 5.54 -12.98 -12.33
CA GLY A 27 4.36 -13.30 -13.14
C GLY A 27 3.80 -12.07 -13.82
N SER A 28 2.53 -12.16 -14.24
CA SER A 28 1.79 -11.02 -14.81
C SER A 28 0.49 -10.79 -14.06
N PRO A 29 0.52 -10.55 -12.73
CA PRO A 29 -0.69 -10.38 -11.97
C PRO A 29 -1.47 -9.15 -12.42
N THR A 30 -2.78 -9.18 -12.23
CA THR A 30 -3.61 -7.98 -12.36
C THR A 30 -3.59 -7.22 -11.04
N VAL A 31 -3.20 -5.95 -11.07
CA VAL A 31 -3.17 -5.07 -9.91
C VAL A 31 -4.31 -4.05 -9.99
N TYR A 32 -5.15 -4.04 -8.96
CA TYR A 32 -6.21 -3.06 -8.78
C TYR A 32 -5.76 -2.04 -7.72
N ILE A 33 -5.80 -0.76 -8.08
CA ILE A 33 -5.37 0.34 -7.22
C ILE A 33 -6.60 1.17 -6.86
N PHE A 34 -6.88 1.27 -5.57
CA PHE A 34 -7.99 2.07 -5.02
C PHE A 34 -7.41 3.31 -4.35
N GLY A 35 -7.92 4.48 -4.76
CA GLY A 35 -7.51 5.78 -4.23
C GLY A 35 -8.27 6.91 -4.92
N SER A 36 -7.85 8.15 -4.66
CA SER A 36 -8.45 9.35 -5.24
C SER A 36 -7.69 9.79 -6.50
N SER A 37 -8.42 10.09 -7.58
CA SER A 37 -7.80 10.67 -8.78
C SER A 37 -7.36 12.11 -8.53
N PHE A 38 -6.18 12.47 -9.03
CA PHE A 38 -5.75 13.87 -9.15
C PHE A 38 -5.59 14.30 -10.63
N GLY A 39 -6.22 13.57 -11.55
CA GLY A 39 -6.20 13.84 -12.99
C GLY A 39 -5.13 13.05 -13.74
N SER A 40 -3.85 13.27 -13.42
CA SER A 40 -2.73 12.55 -14.07
C SER A 40 -2.27 11.30 -13.32
N GLY A 41 -2.91 10.98 -12.18
CA GLY A 41 -2.60 9.79 -11.40
C GLY A 41 -3.55 9.60 -10.21
N ILE A 42 -3.13 8.75 -9.27
CA ILE A 42 -3.91 8.35 -8.09
C ILE A 42 -3.12 8.68 -6.81
N HIS A 43 -3.78 9.34 -5.85
CA HIS A 43 -3.30 9.58 -4.48
C HIS A 43 -4.21 8.87 -3.47
N ASN A 44 -3.92 9.00 -2.17
CA ASN A 44 -4.73 8.44 -1.08
C ASN A 44 -4.97 6.93 -1.22
N VAL A 45 -3.95 6.18 -1.66
CA VAL A 45 -4.01 4.71 -1.78
C VAL A 45 -3.86 3.99 -0.43
N HIS A 46 -3.77 4.75 0.65
CA HIS A 46 -3.68 4.27 2.03
C HIS A 46 -5.06 4.28 2.71
N LYS A 47 -5.16 3.69 3.91
CA LYS A 47 -6.36 3.80 4.74
C LYS A 47 -6.64 5.24 5.16
N ASN A 48 -7.91 5.61 5.24
CA ASN A 48 -8.41 6.91 5.71
C ASN A 48 -7.95 7.21 7.15
N GLN A 49 -7.59 8.47 7.45
CA GLN A 49 -7.13 8.91 8.78
C GLN A 49 -8.27 9.36 9.70
N GLY A 50 -9.50 9.18 9.28
CA GLY A 50 -10.67 9.70 9.97
C GLY A 50 -10.97 11.14 9.60
N CYS A 51 -12.08 11.64 10.16
CA CYS A 51 -12.67 12.94 9.83
C CYS A 51 -12.37 13.95 10.96
N LEU A 52 -11.15 14.48 10.99
CA LEU A 52 -10.82 15.62 11.85
C LEU A 52 -11.19 16.92 11.14
N PRO A 53 -11.73 17.95 11.83
CA PRO A 53 -12.19 19.19 11.19
C PRO A 53 -11.15 19.96 10.35
N ARG A 54 -9.86 19.63 10.51
CA ARG A 54 -8.74 20.25 9.80
C ARG A 54 -8.41 19.55 8.47
N TYR A 55 -8.91 18.34 8.25
CA TYR A 55 -8.62 17.54 7.07
C TYR A 55 -9.94 17.18 6.38
N ASP A 56 -10.05 17.53 5.09
CA ASP A 56 -11.12 17.02 4.23
C ASP A 56 -10.90 15.52 4.02
N ASN A 57 -11.47 14.72 4.91
CA ASN A 57 -11.54 13.26 4.74
C ASN A 57 -13.01 12.87 4.82
N ASP A 58 -13.59 12.62 3.65
CA ASP A 58 -14.87 11.94 3.53
C ASP A 58 -14.78 10.59 4.25
N GLY A 59 -15.76 10.29 5.10
CA GLY A 59 -15.84 8.99 5.75
C GLY A 59 -15.91 7.85 4.72
N TYR A 60 -15.37 6.69 5.08
CA TYR A 60 -15.45 5.45 4.27
C TYR A 60 -14.66 5.45 2.95
N GLN A 61 -13.77 6.41 2.73
CA GLN A 61 -12.88 6.47 1.57
C GLN A 61 -11.49 5.87 1.90
N ASP A 62 -11.41 4.56 2.10
CA ASP A 62 -10.13 3.86 2.23
C ASP A 62 -9.53 3.55 0.86
N GLY A 63 -8.23 3.79 0.70
CA GLY A 63 -7.45 3.26 -0.42
C GLY A 63 -6.88 1.87 -0.14
N GLY A 64 -6.33 1.25 -1.18
CA GLY A 64 -5.67 -0.05 -1.06
C GLY A 64 -5.21 -0.63 -2.39
N LEU A 65 -4.48 -1.74 -2.30
CA LEU A 65 -4.02 -2.50 -3.46
C LEU A 65 -4.59 -3.92 -3.37
N LEU A 66 -5.19 -4.40 -4.45
CA LEU A 66 -5.56 -5.81 -4.61
C LEU A 66 -4.72 -6.39 -5.76
N ILE A 67 -4.13 -7.56 -5.52
CA ILE A 67 -3.27 -8.24 -6.48
C ILE A 67 -3.89 -9.61 -6.75
N GLN A 68 -4.31 -9.81 -7.99
CA GLN A 68 -4.82 -11.09 -8.50
C GLN A 68 -3.70 -11.80 -9.25
N PHE A 69 -3.29 -12.95 -8.74
CA PHE A 69 -2.30 -13.81 -9.38
C PHE A 69 -2.95 -14.79 -10.37
N ASP A 70 -2.14 -15.33 -11.28
CA ASP A 70 -2.58 -16.20 -12.37
C ASP A 70 -3.16 -17.55 -11.88
N ASP A 71 -2.82 -17.96 -10.65
CA ASP A 71 -3.32 -19.17 -9.98
C ASP A 71 -4.61 -18.93 -9.18
N ALA A 72 -5.30 -17.81 -9.44
CA ALA A 72 -6.49 -17.35 -8.74
C ALA A 72 -6.27 -16.97 -7.26
N HIS A 73 -5.02 -16.89 -6.79
CA HIS A 73 -4.70 -16.34 -5.49
C HIS A 73 -4.89 -14.81 -5.46
N TRP A 74 -5.34 -14.29 -4.31
CA TRP A 74 -5.54 -12.86 -4.10
C TRP A 74 -4.80 -12.40 -2.85
N GLU A 75 -4.09 -11.29 -2.98
CA GLU A 75 -3.53 -10.57 -1.82
C GLU A 75 -4.07 -9.14 -1.80
N ALA A 76 -4.36 -8.64 -0.60
CA ALA A 76 -4.80 -7.27 -0.38
C ALA A 76 -3.82 -6.56 0.57
N VAL A 77 -3.30 -5.42 0.13
CA VAL A 77 -2.39 -4.58 0.91
C VAL A 77 -3.12 -3.30 1.30
N PHE A 78 -3.28 -3.11 2.61
CA PHE A 78 -3.84 -1.89 3.17
C PHE A 78 -2.82 -1.22 4.08
N LEU A 79 -2.29 -0.08 3.62
CA LEU A 79 -1.29 0.67 4.37
C LEU A 79 -2.01 1.67 5.27
N ALA A 80 -1.84 1.54 6.59
CA ALA A 80 -2.03 2.67 7.49
C ALA A 80 -0.74 3.48 7.49
N PHE A 81 -0.85 4.80 7.55
CA PHE A 81 0.24 5.77 7.45
C PHE A 81 1.57 5.26 8.02
N ALA A 82 2.43 4.87 7.10
CA ALA A 82 3.76 4.39 7.39
C ALA A 82 4.65 5.55 7.83
N SER A 83 5.33 5.42 8.96
CA SER A 83 6.40 6.36 9.33
C SER A 83 7.74 6.04 8.67
N GLN A 84 7.80 4.99 7.84
CA GLN A 84 8.99 4.50 7.17
C GLN A 84 9.20 5.17 5.82
N ARG A 85 10.46 5.42 5.47
CA ARG A 85 10.89 5.88 4.14
C ARG A 85 11.74 4.81 3.50
N ILE A 86 11.43 4.47 2.26
CA ILE A 86 12.22 3.57 1.44
C ILE A 86 12.94 4.43 0.38
N PRO A 87 14.26 4.35 0.24
CA PRO A 87 14.98 4.99 -0.86
C PRO A 87 14.49 4.44 -2.21
N THR A 88 14.19 5.32 -3.15
CA THR A 88 13.98 4.96 -4.56
C THR A 88 15.24 5.40 -5.29
N GLU A 89 16.01 4.45 -5.79
CA GLU A 89 17.21 4.71 -6.59
C GLU A 89 16.90 4.81 -8.08
#